data_AF-A0A821ZYS3-F1
#
_entry.id   AF-A0A821ZYS3-F1
#
_cell.length_a   1.000
_cell.length_b   1.000
_cell.length_c   1.000
_cell.angle_alpha   90.00
_cell.angle_beta   90.00
_cell.angle_gamma   90.00
#
_symmetry.space_group_name_H-M   'P 1'
#
loop_
_entity.id
_entity.type
_entity.pdbx_description
1 polymer ?
#
loop_
_entity_poly.entity_id
_entity_poly.type
_entity_poly.pdbx_seq_one_letter_code
_entity_poly.pdbx_strand_id
1 'polypeptide(L)' 'MGTVGSTSTLLYYPYDVQFDGYGNMYVVDHYNHRIQRFPS' A
#
# COMPACT_ATOMS: atom_id res chain seq x y z
N MET A 1 7.51 -2.68 -20.06
CA MET A 1 6.65 -1.60 -19.52
C MET A 1 6.24 -1.99 -18.12
N GLY A 2 6.97 -1.50 -17.11
CA GLY A 2 6.58 -1.67 -15.71
C GLY A 2 5.74 -0.46 -15.32
N THR A 3 4.47 -0.69 -15.02
CA THR A 3 3.51 0.33 -14.59
C THR A 3 3.82 0.80 -13.17
N VAL A 4 3.69 2.10 -12.92
CA VAL A 4 3.74 2.63 -11.55
C VAL A 4 2.70 1.89 -10.70
N GLY A 5 3.09 1.37 -9.54
CA GLY A 5 2.17 0.74 -8.60
C GLY A 5 1.76 -0.70 -8.91
N SER A 6 2.26 -1.37 -9.96
CA SER A 6 1.80 -2.74 -10.25
C SER A 6 2.45 -3.85 -9.41
N THR A 7 3.44 -3.54 -8.59
CA THR A 7 4.09 -4.51 -7.68
C THR A 7 3.62 -4.31 -6.24
N SER A 8 3.80 -5.30 -5.37
CA SER A 8 3.42 -5.28 -3.95
C SER A 8 4.22 -4.31 -3.07
N THR A 9 5.13 -3.53 -3.68
CA THR A 9 5.98 -2.56 -2.99
C THR A 9 5.83 -1.14 -3.56
N LEU A 10 5.11 -0.99 -4.67
CA LEU A 10 4.87 0.30 -5.30
C LEU A 10 3.44 0.76 -5.00
N LEU A 11 3.26 2.06 -4.81
CA LEU A 11 1.96 2.71 -4.63
C LEU A 11 1.62 3.49 -5.90
N TYR A 12 0.35 3.64 -6.21
CA TYR A 12 -0.11 4.45 -7.35
C TYR A 12 -0.86 5.71 -6.90
N TYR A 13 -1.74 5.60 -5.90
CA TYR A 13 -2.38 6.77 -5.26
C TYR A 13 -2.82 6.43 -3.84
N PRO A 14 -1.90 6.52 -2.86
CA PRO A 14 -2.22 6.21 -1.48
C PRO A 14 -3.16 7.28 -0.91
N TYR A 15 -4.33 6.85 -0.43
CA TYR A 15 -5.33 7.74 0.14
C TYR A 15 -5.19 7.86 1.66
N ASP A 16 -4.85 6.76 2.32
CA ASP A 16 -4.73 6.70 3.77
C ASP A 16 -3.68 5.68 4.22
N VAL A 17 -3.20 5.84 5.44
CA VAL A 17 -2.23 4.96 6.10
C VAL A 17 -2.63 4.70 7.55
N GLN A 18 -2.58 3.44 7.98
CA GLN A 18 -2.78 3.05 9.36
C GLN A 18 -1.78 2.01 9.85
N PHE A 19 -1.55 2.01 11.16
CA PHE A 19 -0.70 1.02 11.82
C PHE A 19 -1.54 0.08 12.69
N ASP A 20 -1.19 -1.20 12.72
CA ASP A 20 -1.71 -2.11 13.73
C ASP A 20 -0.89 -2.07 15.03
N GLY A 21 -1.37 -2.72 16.08
CA GLY A 21 -0.68 -2.79 17.37
C GLY A 21 0.66 -3.53 17.36
N TYR A 22 1.01 -4.19 16.25
CA TYR A 22 2.29 -4.86 16.05
C TYR A 22 3.27 -4.01 15.21
N GLY A 23 2.84 -2.82 14.76
CA GLY A 23 3.66 -1.93 13.95
C GLY A 23 3.64 -2.24 12.45
N ASN A 24 2.79 -3.15 11.96
CA ASN A 24 2.61 -3.32 10.52
C ASN A 24 1.86 -2.10 9.97
N MET A 25 2.30 -1.61 8.81
CA MET A 25 1.68 -0.50 8.11
C MET A 25 0.72 -1.01 7.03
N TYR A 26 -0.47 -0.41 6.95
CA TYR A 26 -1.47 -0.70 5.93
C TYR A 26 -1.74 0.58 5.14
N VAL A 27 -1.64 0.48 3.81
CA VAL A 27 -1.85 1.61 2.90
C VAL A 27 -3.04 1.32 2.00
N VAL A 28 -4.00 2.25 1.96
CA VAL A 28 -5.11 2.23 1.00
C VAL A 28 -4.61 2.79 -0.33
N ASP A 29 -4.27 1.93 -1.26
CA ASP A 29 -3.72 2.29 -2.58
C ASP A 29 -4.87 2.42 -3.58
N HIS A 30 -5.50 3.59 -3.56
CA HIS A 30 -6.83 3.83 -4.14
C HIS A 30 -6.90 3.50 -5.63
N TYR A 31 -5.99 4.00 -6.46
CA TYR A 31 -6.07 3.70 -7.90
C TYR A 31 -5.66 2.26 -8.27
N ASN A 32 -5.00 1.54 -7.36
CA ASN A 32 -4.78 0.10 -7.53
C ASN A 32 -5.91 -0.74 -6.95
N HIS A 33 -6.97 -0.13 -6.40
CA HIS A 33 -8.11 -0.79 -5.77
C HIS A 33 -7.70 -1.87 -4.76
N ARG A 34 -6.68 -1.59 -3.94
CA ARG A 34 -6.15 -2.56 -2.98
C ARG A 34 -5.74 -1.91 -1.67
N ILE A 35 -5.58 -2.76 -0.66
CA ILE A 35 -4.89 -2.43 0.59
C ILE A 35 -3.58 -3.21 0.60
N GLN A 36 -2.46 -2.54 0.85
CA GLN A 36 -1.15 -3.18 0.96
C GLN A 36 -0.67 -3.17 2.40
N ARG A 37 -0.18 -4.32 2.88
CA ARG A 37 0.46 -4.47 4.19
C ARG A 37 1.98 -4.48 4.03
N PHE A 38 2.65 -3.67 4.84
CA PHE A 38 4.10 -3.66 5.00
C PHE A 38 4.42 -4.14 6.43
N PRO A 39 5.06 -5.31 6.57
CA PRO A 39 5.54 -5.74 7.88
C PRO A 39 6.68 -4.82 8.36
N SER A 40 6.75 -4.65 9.68
CA SER A 40 7.89 -3.99 10.34
C SER A 40 9.20 -4.72 10.05
#